data_AF-A0A953ET62-F1
#
_entry.id   AF-A0A953ET62-F1
#
_cell.length_a   1.000
_cell.length_b   1.000
_cell.length_c   1.000
_cell.angle_alpha   90.00
_cell.angle_beta   90.00
_cell.angle_gamma   90.00
#
_symmetry.space_group_name_H-M   'P 1'
#
loop_
_entity.id
_entity.type
_entity.pdbx_description
1 polymer ?
#
loop_
_entity_poly.entity_id
_entity_poly.type
_entity_poly.pdbx_seq_one_letter_code
_entity_poly.pdbx_strand_id
1 'polypeptide(L)'
;MTQNRSSQTANRRRSAVLLGGLVGLTSLVASACFQEPPAGGGTTTSTMSSVKTLTNASFEWTFSEQTNVRSMAPGQPNYWSAGVSDSTQATYNATDGGATVLKKNAAGTYVPIGSEPAVDWAHRHHDGTGVIVTPTVGNYGQKVRFTGGTGTVNTSTGASTIQWTGTFTINFYGSYTPFWIKNPKLEINASGQGSLTALVGGIKSDQLDPSIRITLPDRTVTVASFTGVSGANSTGFTSTPTYLGTTVTLPSGYVQVAQNSGNASYWGSWPQSFVDFQIETGNGAYWYTSGGAADPKKPTAPLTVAYNIAP
;
A
#
# COMPACT_ATOMS: atom_id res chain seq x y z
N MET A 1 -54.37 37.70 -20.85
CA MET A 1 -54.91 36.79 -19.82
C MET A 1 -53.79 36.50 -18.82
N THR A 2 -53.71 37.33 -17.77
CA THR A 2 -53.97 36.95 -16.36
C THR A 2 -52.88 36.01 -15.80
N GLN A 3 -51.80 36.56 -15.24
CA GLN A 3 -51.61 37.00 -13.82
C GLN A 3 -51.01 35.86 -12.96
N ASN A 4 -49.78 36.05 -12.44
CA ASN A 4 -49.44 36.40 -11.04
C ASN A 4 -49.58 35.18 -10.08
N ARG A 5 -48.78 34.93 -9.06
CA ARG A 5 -47.60 35.55 -8.42
C ARG A 5 -47.24 34.61 -7.24
N SER A 6 -45.98 34.67 -6.77
CA SER A 6 -45.48 34.61 -5.37
C SER A 6 -46.28 33.85 -4.28
N SER A 7 -45.70 33.22 -3.25
CA SER A 7 -44.70 33.78 -2.34
C SER A 7 -44.28 32.73 -1.28
N GLN A 8 -43.04 32.85 -0.82
CA GLN A 8 -42.55 32.35 0.47
C GLN A 8 -43.37 32.91 1.65
N THR A 9 -43.47 32.15 2.74
CA THR A 9 -43.48 32.72 4.10
C THR A 9 -42.92 31.71 5.10
N ALA A 10 -41.81 32.09 5.74
CA ALA A 10 -41.38 31.56 7.03
C ALA A 10 -42.29 32.13 8.13
N ASN A 11 -42.56 31.36 9.19
CA ASN A 11 -42.90 31.99 10.47
C ASN A 11 -42.44 31.19 11.70
N ARG A 12 -42.04 31.97 12.71
CA ARG A 12 -41.39 31.62 13.97
C ARG A 12 -42.41 31.33 15.10
N ARG A 13 -41.83 30.86 16.23
CA ARG A 13 -42.18 31.07 17.68
C ARG A 13 -42.80 29.83 18.33
N ARG A 14 -42.06 29.18 19.24
CA ARG A 14 -41.93 29.44 20.70
C ARG A 14 -43.26 29.28 21.45
N SER A 15 -43.32 28.30 22.36
CA SER A 15 -43.89 28.45 23.71
C SER A 15 -43.43 27.30 24.61
N ALA A 16 -42.95 27.67 25.79
CA ALA A 16 -42.68 26.84 26.96
C ALA A 16 -43.88 26.90 27.91
N VAL A 17 -43.85 26.06 28.96
CA VAL A 17 -44.43 26.16 30.34
C VAL A 17 -45.03 24.79 30.71
N LEU A 18 -44.54 24.01 31.70
CA LEU A 18 -44.33 24.14 33.17
C LEU A 18 -45.49 23.55 34.01
N LEU A 19 -45.10 23.03 35.19
CA LEU A 19 -45.85 22.43 36.32
C LEU A 19 -46.18 20.93 36.20
N GLY A 20 -45.95 20.07 37.19
CA GLY A 20 -45.63 20.25 38.61
C GLY A 20 -46.43 19.23 39.43
N GLY A 21 -45.84 18.59 40.45
CA GLY A 21 -46.60 17.76 41.40
C GLY A 21 -45.79 16.69 42.14
N LEU A 22 -45.27 17.04 43.32
CA LEU A 22 -44.90 16.11 44.40
C LEU A 22 -46.14 15.42 44.96
N VAL A 23 -46.04 14.15 45.36
CA VAL A 23 -46.50 13.64 46.67
C VAL A 23 -45.64 12.43 47.06
N GLY A 24 -45.06 12.46 48.26
CA GLY A 24 -44.33 11.33 48.84
C GLY A 24 -45.24 10.36 49.59
N LEU A 25 -44.78 9.13 49.77
CA LEU A 25 -45.27 8.24 50.82
C LEU A 25 -44.15 7.25 51.19
N THR A 26 -43.75 7.34 52.44
CA THR A 26 -42.88 6.42 53.18
C THR A 26 -43.61 5.11 53.47
N SER A 27 -42.97 3.98 53.25
CA SER A 27 -43.36 2.70 53.86
C SER A 27 -42.13 1.86 54.21
N LEU A 28 -42.17 1.38 55.46
CA LEU A 28 -41.20 0.53 56.12
C LEU A 28 -41.00 -0.79 55.35
N VAL A 29 -39.75 -1.26 55.25
CA VAL A 29 -39.47 -2.66 54.93
C VAL A 29 -38.49 -3.22 55.96
N ALA A 30 -38.88 -4.35 56.52
CA ALA A 30 -38.31 -5.05 57.65
C ALA A 30 -36.85 -5.49 57.44
N SER A 31 -36.05 -5.41 58.52
CA SER A 31 -34.76 -6.10 58.63
C SER A 31 -34.99 -7.62 58.64
N ALA A 32 -34.84 -8.25 57.48
CA ALA A 32 -34.52 -9.67 57.40
C ALA A 32 -32.99 -9.82 57.44
N CYS A 33 -32.50 -10.66 58.35
CA CYS A 33 -31.10 -11.08 58.36
C CYS A 33 -30.80 -11.83 57.06
N PHE A 34 -30.19 -11.16 56.08
CA PHE A 34 -29.55 -11.84 54.96
C PHE A 34 -28.14 -12.23 55.37
N GLN A 35 -27.91 -13.55 55.49
CA GLN A 35 -26.55 -14.10 55.54
C GLN A 35 -25.82 -13.73 54.26
N GLU A 36 -24.67 -13.09 54.42
CA GLU A 36 -23.69 -12.84 53.37
C GLU A 36 -23.28 -14.18 52.74
N PRO A 37 -23.38 -14.37 51.41
CA PRO A 37 -22.78 -15.53 50.76
C PRO A 37 -21.28 -15.51 51.03
N PRO A 38 -20.61 -16.66 51.23
CA PRO A 38 -19.17 -16.67 51.42
C PRO A 38 -18.53 -16.00 50.20
N ALA A 39 -17.61 -15.08 50.47
CA ALA A 39 -16.78 -14.41 49.46
C ALA A 39 -16.04 -15.47 48.64
N GLY A 40 -16.68 -15.93 47.56
CA GLY A 40 -16.06 -16.72 46.52
C GLY A 40 -15.03 -15.82 45.87
N GLY A 41 -13.76 -16.05 46.20
CA GLY A 41 -12.61 -15.47 45.50
C GLY A 41 -12.61 -15.94 44.06
N GLY A 42 -13.48 -15.36 43.23
CA GLY A 42 -13.40 -15.44 41.79
C GLY A 42 -12.19 -14.63 41.38
N THR A 43 -11.05 -15.30 41.23
CA THR A 43 -9.96 -14.79 40.38
C THR A 43 -10.58 -14.50 39.03
N THR A 44 -10.87 -13.23 38.76
CA THR A 44 -11.14 -12.74 37.42
C THR A 44 -9.83 -12.85 36.66
N THR A 45 -9.58 -14.01 36.06
CA THR A 45 -8.54 -14.16 35.04
C THR A 45 -8.92 -13.21 33.91
N SER A 46 -8.33 -12.03 33.91
CA SER A 46 -8.44 -11.07 32.81
C SER A 46 -7.75 -11.73 31.63
N THR A 47 -8.52 -12.34 30.74
CA THR A 47 -8.00 -12.83 29.47
C THR A 47 -7.43 -11.62 28.75
N MET A 48 -6.11 -11.49 28.70
CA MET A 48 -5.46 -10.43 27.94
C MET A 48 -5.97 -10.49 26.51
N SER A 49 -6.42 -9.36 25.96
CA SER A 49 -6.81 -9.27 24.55
C SER A 49 -5.65 -9.75 23.69
N SER A 50 -5.90 -10.75 22.85
CA SER A 50 -4.93 -11.18 21.84
C SER A 50 -4.78 -10.13 20.73
N VAL A 51 -5.72 -9.20 20.61
CA VAL A 51 -5.59 -8.04 19.73
C VAL A 51 -4.78 -6.95 20.43
N LYS A 52 -3.68 -6.56 19.80
CA LYS A 52 -2.72 -5.55 20.26
C LYS A 52 -2.63 -4.41 19.26
N THR A 53 -2.42 -3.19 19.77
CA THR A 53 -2.23 -1.98 18.95
C THR A 53 -0.77 -1.85 18.52
N LEU A 54 -0.56 -1.35 17.30
CA LEU A 54 0.74 -1.05 16.71
C LEU A 54 0.87 0.46 16.49
N THR A 55 1.98 1.06 16.91
CA THR A 55 2.21 2.53 16.82
C THR A 55 3.46 2.95 16.05
N ASN A 56 4.23 2.01 15.49
CA ASN A 56 5.37 2.32 14.64
C ASN A 56 5.73 1.14 13.72
N ALA A 57 4.73 0.59 13.04
CA ALA A 57 4.96 -0.45 12.05
C ALA A 57 5.71 0.12 10.85
N SER A 58 6.52 -0.71 10.22
CA SER A 58 7.26 -0.40 8.99
C SER A 58 7.09 -1.51 7.98
N PHE A 59 7.26 -1.18 6.71
CA PHE A 59 7.54 -2.20 5.70
C PHE A 59 8.63 -1.75 4.74
N GLU A 60 9.34 -2.72 4.17
CA GLU A 60 10.30 -2.52 3.10
C GLU A 60 9.99 -3.41 1.91
N TRP A 61 10.15 -2.87 0.69
CA TRP A 61 9.87 -3.62 -0.53
C TRP A 61 10.65 -3.11 -1.74
N THR A 62 11.22 -4.04 -2.52
CA THR A 62 11.88 -3.77 -3.80
C THR A 62 10.95 -3.93 -5.01
N PHE A 63 9.65 -4.17 -4.77
CA PHE A 63 8.59 -4.30 -5.78
C PHE A 63 8.76 -5.51 -6.71
N SER A 64 9.66 -5.41 -7.68
CA SER A 64 10.11 -6.48 -8.58
C SER A 64 11.43 -6.09 -9.24
N GLU A 65 12.12 -7.07 -9.82
CA GLU A 65 13.33 -6.79 -10.62
C GLU A 65 13.01 -5.86 -11.80
N GLN A 66 11.82 -5.98 -12.40
CA GLN A 66 11.39 -5.18 -13.55
C GLN A 66 11.49 -3.67 -13.30
N THR A 67 11.26 -3.24 -12.07
CA THR A 67 11.32 -1.82 -11.65
C THR A 67 12.72 -1.36 -11.23
N ASN A 68 13.68 -2.29 -11.21
CA ASN A 68 15.04 -2.12 -10.72
C ASN A 68 16.11 -2.29 -11.82
N VAL A 69 15.68 -2.35 -13.07
CA VAL A 69 16.53 -2.37 -14.26
C VAL A 69 16.15 -1.25 -15.22
N ARG A 70 17.02 -0.90 -16.16
CA ARG A 70 16.70 0.10 -17.17
C ARG A 70 15.56 -0.40 -18.06
N SER A 71 14.72 0.53 -18.52
CA SER A 71 13.68 0.22 -19.49
C SER A 71 14.30 -0.10 -20.87
N MET A 72 13.52 -0.74 -21.74
CA MET A 72 13.96 -1.06 -23.10
C MET A 72 14.13 0.19 -23.97
N ALA A 73 13.53 1.33 -23.59
CA ALA A 73 13.65 2.58 -24.33
C ALA A 73 15.04 3.23 -24.10
N PRO A 74 15.79 3.60 -25.16
CA PRO A 74 17.05 4.33 -25.08
C PRO A 74 17.02 5.48 -24.06
N GLY A 75 17.98 5.50 -23.13
CA GLY A 75 18.12 6.59 -22.16
C GLY A 75 17.07 6.68 -21.04
N GLN A 76 16.12 5.74 -20.94
CA GLN A 76 15.03 5.80 -19.96
C GLN A 76 15.23 4.80 -18.79
N PRO A 77 15.75 5.24 -17.63
CA PRO A 77 15.90 4.39 -16.43
C PRO A 77 14.59 4.22 -15.65
N ASN A 78 14.37 3.06 -15.02
CA ASN A 78 13.32 2.90 -14.01
C ASN A 78 13.89 3.32 -12.65
N TYR A 79 13.61 4.54 -12.21
CA TYR A 79 14.13 5.08 -10.93
C TYR A 79 12.99 5.54 -10.03
N TRP A 80 13.24 5.58 -8.74
CA TRP A 80 12.19 5.80 -7.75
C TRP A 80 12.38 7.17 -7.09
N SER A 81 11.28 7.76 -6.64
CA SER A 81 11.25 9.00 -5.86
C SER A 81 10.21 8.88 -4.77
N ALA A 82 10.42 9.50 -3.62
CA ALA A 82 9.34 9.74 -2.67
C ALA A 82 8.47 10.91 -3.15
N GLY A 83 7.20 10.90 -2.78
CA GLY A 83 6.21 11.86 -3.26
C GLY A 83 5.68 11.52 -4.65
N VAL A 84 4.77 12.36 -5.14
CA VAL A 84 4.36 12.36 -6.56
C VAL A 84 5.50 12.96 -7.38
N SER A 85 6.02 12.19 -8.34
CA SER A 85 7.12 12.63 -9.20
C SER A 85 6.66 12.80 -10.64
N ASP A 86 7.06 13.92 -11.23
CA ASP A 86 6.92 14.23 -12.66
C ASP A 86 8.14 13.76 -13.47
N SER A 87 9.02 12.99 -12.84
CA SER A 87 10.27 12.47 -13.40
C SER A 87 11.34 13.53 -13.71
N THR A 88 11.31 14.68 -13.02
CA THR A 88 12.36 15.70 -13.05
C THR A 88 13.26 15.63 -11.82
N GLN A 89 14.40 16.31 -11.86
CA GLN A 89 15.29 16.45 -10.70
C GLN A 89 14.59 17.09 -9.51
N ALA A 90 13.67 18.03 -9.74
CA ALA A 90 12.93 18.72 -8.70
C ALA A 90 12.01 17.78 -7.89
N THR A 91 11.66 16.62 -8.47
CA THR A 91 10.84 15.60 -7.80
C THR A 91 11.64 14.33 -7.48
N TYR A 92 12.97 14.40 -7.47
CA TYR A 92 13.85 13.32 -6.99
C TYR A 92 14.09 13.45 -5.48
N ASN A 93 13.04 13.16 -4.71
CA ASN A 93 13.04 13.34 -3.26
C ASN A 93 13.24 12.02 -2.52
N ALA A 94 14.01 12.04 -1.43
CA ALA A 94 14.24 10.86 -0.60
C ALA A 94 13.01 10.45 0.22
N THR A 95 12.23 11.43 0.68
CA THR A 95 11.16 11.21 1.67
C THR A 95 9.87 11.96 1.34
N ASP A 96 8.73 11.35 1.63
CA ASP A 96 7.39 11.97 1.58
C ASP A 96 6.47 11.27 2.59
N GLY A 97 5.99 12.01 3.60
CA GLY A 97 5.28 11.42 4.73
C GLY A 97 6.11 10.32 5.40
N GLY A 98 5.53 9.13 5.57
CA GLY A 98 6.21 7.96 6.10
C GLY A 98 7.05 7.18 5.08
N ALA A 99 7.05 7.56 3.80
CA ALA A 99 7.81 6.88 2.75
C ALA A 99 9.24 7.41 2.66
N THR A 100 10.21 6.50 2.53
CA THR A 100 11.61 6.79 2.19
C THR A 100 12.05 5.88 1.04
N VAL A 101 12.54 6.47 -0.04
CA VAL A 101 13.17 5.73 -1.14
C VAL A 101 14.66 5.56 -0.86
N LEU A 102 15.11 4.31 -0.93
CA LEU A 102 16.47 3.90 -0.60
C LEU A 102 17.12 3.28 -1.84
N LYS A 103 18.41 3.53 -2.02
CA LYS A 103 19.24 2.91 -3.07
C LYS A 103 20.52 2.35 -2.45
N LYS A 104 21.03 1.24 -2.98
CA LYS A 104 22.35 0.73 -2.59
C LYS A 104 23.45 1.69 -3.04
N ASN A 105 24.36 1.99 -2.12
CA ASN A 105 25.60 2.71 -2.43
C ASN A 105 26.75 1.76 -2.78
N ALA A 106 27.96 2.31 -2.94
CA ALA A 106 29.16 1.56 -3.30
C ALA A 106 29.56 0.50 -2.26
N ALA A 107 29.22 0.71 -0.99
CA ALA A 107 29.41 -0.26 0.08
C ALA A 107 28.30 -1.33 0.13
N GLY A 108 27.34 -1.31 -0.81
CA GLY A 108 26.19 -2.22 -0.83
C GLY A 108 25.13 -1.91 0.22
N THR A 109 25.24 -0.78 0.93
CA THR A 109 24.31 -0.36 1.98
C THR A 109 23.16 0.44 1.39
N TYR A 110 21.94 0.19 1.86
CA TYR A 110 20.78 1.00 1.49
C TYR A 110 20.82 2.34 2.21
N VAL A 111 20.94 3.42 1.44
CA VAL A 111 20.91 4.81 1.92
C VAL A 111 19.78 5.58 1.23
N PRO A 112 19.26 6.67 1.81
CA PRO A 112 18.28 7.51 1.13
C PRO A 112 18.82 8.03 -0.20
N ILE A 113 18.01 8.06 -1.25
CA ILE A 113 18.43 8.66 -2.52
C ILE A 113 18.77 10.15 -2.31
N GLY A 114 19.71 10.68 -3.11
CA GLY A 114 20.19 12.05 -2.96
C GLY A 114 21.06 12.33 -1.72
N SER A 115 21.25 11.36 -0.81
CA SER A 115 22.05 11.57 0.41
C SER A 115 23.56 11.63 0.18
N GLU A 116 24.04 11.07 -0.92
CA GLU A 116 25.45 11.06 -1.30
C GLU A 116 25.60 10.93 -2.82
N PRO A 117 26.79 11.24 -3.39
CA PRO A 117 26.99 11.26 -4.84
C PRO A 117 26.57 9.96 -5.55
N ALA A 118 26.89 8.79 -4.99
CA ALA A 118 26.59 7.49 -5.60
C ALA A 118 25.08 7.17 -5.76
N VAL A 119 24.22 7.95 -5.11
CA VAL A 119 22.75 7.82 -5.16
C VAL A 119 22.06 9.15 -5.49
N ASP A 120 22.81 10.13 -6.01
CA ASP A 120 22.25 11.42 -6.40
C ASP A 120 21.46 11.35 -7.72
N TRP A 121 20.90 12.48 -8.13
CA TRP A 121 20.16 12.59 -9.38
C TRP A 121 20.98 12.17 -10.61
N ALA A 122 22.26 12.56 -10.67
CA ALA A 122 23.12 12.19 -11.79
C ALA A 122 23.33 10.67 -11.84
N HIS A 123 23.35 10.00 -10.69
CA HIS A 123 23.59 8.56 -10.57
C HIS A 123 22.33 7.68 -10.50
N ARG A 124 21.13 8.24 -10.70
CA ARG A 124 19.85 7.48 -10.68
C ARG A 124 19.77 6.32 -11.68
N HIS A 125 20.63 6.32 -12.71
CA HIS A 125 20.73 5.28 -13.73
C HIS A 125 21.94 4.35 -13.56
N HIS A 126 22.61 4.43 -12.41
CA HIS A 126 23.73 3.58 -12.05
C HIS A 126 23.36 2.65 -10.90
N ASP A 127 24.05 1.52 -10.78
CA ASP A 127 24.03 0.74 -9.55
C ASP A 127 24.84 1.43 -8.44
N GLY A 128 25.03 0.77 -7.30
CA GLY A 128 25.80 1.32 -6.19
C GLY A 128 27.28 1.51 -6.50
N THR A 129 27.84 0.73 -7.41
CA THR A 129 29.27 0.76 -7.79
C THR A 129 29.59 1.80 -8.87
N GLY A 130 28.57 2.48 -9.40
CA GLY A 130 28.72 3.47 -10.46
C GLY A 130 28.66 2.87 -11.87
N VAL A 131 28.20 1.62 -12.03
CA VAL A 131 28.00 1.02 -13.35
C VAL A 131 26.62 1.38 -13.87
N ILE A 132 26.53 1.82 -15.12
CA ILE A 132 25.24 2.07 -15.79
C ILE A 132 24.46 0.76 -15.89
N VAL A 133 23.25 0.75 -15.33
CA VAL A 133 22.37 -0.41 -15.43
C VAL A 133 21.70 -0.41 -16.81
N THR A 134 21.61 -1.59 -17.41
CA THR A 134 20.95 -1.82 -18.69
C THR A 134 19.77 -2.78 -18.50
N PRO A 135 18.96 -3.04 -19.54
CA PRO A 135 17.89 -4.03 -19.42
C PRO A 135 18.38 -5.45 -19.10
N THR A 136 19.64 -5.77 -19.39
CA THR A 136 20.22 -7.12 -19.22
C THR A 136 21.38 -7.19 -18.23
N VAL A 137 21.92 -6.05 -17.79
CA VAL A 137 23.11 -5.98 -16.93
C VAL A 137 22.85 -5.05 -15.75
N GLY A 138 23.17 -5.54 -14.55
CA GLY A 138 23.11 -4.76 -13.31
C GLY A 138 21.70 -4.62 -12.73
N ASN A 139 21.63 -3.95 -11.58
CA ASN A 139 20.40 -3.66 -10.86
C ASN A 139 20.60 -2.37 -10.05
N TYR A 140 19.64 -1.45 -10.08
CA TYR A 140 19.77 -0.18 -9.35
C TYR A 140 19.86 -0.35 -7.84
N GLY A 141 19.34 -1.46 -7.30
CA GLY A 141 19.33 -1.72 -5.87
C GLY A 141 18.42 -0.76 -5.12
N GLN A 142 17.22 -0.50 -5.65
CA GLN A 142 16.23 0.41 -5.07
C GLN A 142 15.18 -0.35 -4.25
N LYS A 143 14.73 0.27 -3.16
CA LYS A 143 13.56 -0.16 -2.38
C LYS A 143 12.86 1.04 -1.78
N VAL A 144 11.62 0.84 -1.35
CA VAL A 144 10.91 1.78 -0.51
C VAL A 144 10.85 1.24 0.91
N ARG A 145 10.95 2.13 1.88
CA ARG A 145 10.63 1.88 3.28
C ARG A 145 9.48 2.80 3.67
N PHE A 146 8.41 2.23 4.22
CA PHE A 146 7.40 3.01 4.95
C PHE A 146 7.61 2.82 6.45
N THR A 147 7.49 3.90 7.22
CA THR A 147 7.55 3.90 8.70
C THR A 147 6.36 4.63 9.30
N GLY A 148 6.18 4.55 10.62
CA GLY A 148 5.08 5.25 11.31
C GLY A 148 3.71 4.63 11.06
N GLY A 149 3.66 3.37 10.63
CA GLY A 149 2.41 2.66 10.42
C GLY A 149 1.69 2.39 11.74
N THR A 150 0.37 2.56 11.71
CA THR A 150 -0.50 2.34 12.88
C THR A 150 -1.57 1.33 12.57
N GLY A 151 -1.99 0.56 13.56
CA GLY A 151 -3.01 -0.46 13.34
C GLY A 151 -3.11 -1.47 14.47
N THR A 152 -3.53 -2.69 14.13
CA THR A 152 -3.70 -3.78 15.07
C THR A 152 -3.14 -5.09 14.54
N VAL A 153 -2.78 -5.97 15.47
CA VAL A 153 -2.43 -7.36 15.21
C VAL A 153 -3.08 -8.25 16.25
N ASN A 154 -3.65 -9.37 15.82
CA ASN A 154 -4.10 -10.43 16.70
C ASN A 154 -2.96 -11.43 16.89
N THR A 155 -2.34 -11.44 18.05
CA THR A 155 -1.16 -12.27 18.36
C THR A 155 -1.47 -13.77 18.42
N SER A 156 -2.74 -14.17 18.54
CA SER A 156 -3.12 -15.58 18.50
C SER A 156 -3.32 -16.10 17.07
N THR A 157 -3.72 -15.25 16.12
CA THR A 157 -4.05 -15.66 14.75
C THR A 157 -3.16 -15.07 13.67
N GLY A 158 -2.38 -14.03 13.97
CA GLY A 158 -1.61 -13.26 13.00
C GLY A 158 -2.43 -12.30 12.14
N ALA A 159 -3.76 -12.23 12.34
CA ALA A 159 -4.60 -11.29 11.60
C ALA A 159 -4.19 -9.85 11.94
N SER A 160 -3.97 -9.02 10.92
CA SER A 160 -3.43 -7.66 11.12
C SER A 160 -4.02 -6.66 10.14
N THR A 161 -4.27 -5.45 10.60
CA THR A 161 -4.60 -4.30 9.76
C THR A 161 -3.64 -3.17 10.10
N ILE A 162 -2.88 -2.70 9.12
CA ILE A 162 -1.87 -1.64 9.33
C ILE A 162 -1.98 -0.60 8.22
N GLN A 163 -2.05 0.67 8.59
CA GLN A 163 -2.09 1.80 7.69
C GLN A 163 -0.81 2.62 7.81
N TRP A 164 -0.21 2.96 6.68
CA TRP A 164 0.89 3.94 6.60
C TRP A 164 0.44 5.19 5.85
N THR A 165 1.16 6.30 6.06
CA THR A 165 0.99 7.54 5.30
C THR A 165 2.24 7.82 4.46
N GLY A 166 2.06 8.56 3.38
CA GLY A 166 3.15 8.94 2.46
C GLY A 166 2.98 8.35 1.08
N THR A 167 3.87 8.76 0.18
CA THR A 167 3.80 8.44 -1.23
C THR A 167 5.18 8.05 -1.76
N PHE A 168 5.23 7.10 -2.67
CA PHE A 168 6.40 6.94 -3.53
C PHE A 168 5.98 6.73 -4.98
N THR A 169 6.82 7.19 -5.89
CA THR A 169 6.67 7.07 -7.33
C THR A 169 7.72 6.13 -7.88
N ILE A 170 7.30 5.23 -8.77
CA ILE A 170 8.19 4.52 -9.69
C ILE A 170 8.13 5.28 -11.01
N ASN A 171 9.22 5.99 -11.34
CA ASN A 171 9.39 6.64 -12.65
C ASN A 171 9.72 5.55 -13.67
N PHE A 172 8.68 4.90 -14.17
CA PHE A 172 8.77 3.79 -15.09
C PHE A 172 8.93 4.29 -16.53
N TYR A 173 9.84 3.65 -17.28
CA TYR A 173 10.30 4.17 -18.57
C TYR A 173 10.82 5.61 -18.45
N GLY A 174 11.57 5.88 -17.38
CA GLY A 174 12.10 7.20 -17.07
C GLY A 174 10.97 8.20 -16.92
N SER A 175 10.89 9.16 -17.84
CA SER A 175 9.84 10.17 -17.76
C SER A 175 8.51 9.71 -18.31
N TYR A 176 8.43 8.65 -19.11
CA TYR A 176 7.22 8.42 -19.92
C TYR A 176 5.99 8.05 -19.09
N THR A 177 6.09 7.08 -18.19
CA THR A 177 4.91 6.53 -17.50
C THR A 177 5.11 6.37 -15.99
N PRO A 178 5.47 7.46 -15.26
CA PRO A 178 5.54 7.41 -13.80
C PRO A 178 4.18 7.07 -13.19
N PHE A 179 4.19 6.25 -12.14
CA PHE A 179 3.02 5.99 -11.31
C PHE A 179 3.40 6.00 -9.83
N TRP A 180 2.47 6.43 -8.99
CA TRP A 180 2.67 6.57 -7.56
C TRP A 180 1.73 5.71 -6.75
N ILE A 181 2.20 5.29 -5.58
CA ILE A 181 1.50 4.50 -4.60
C ILE A 181 1.45 5.34 -3.31
N LYS A 182 0.23 5.61 -2.85
CA LYS A 182 -0.05 6.55 -1.77
C LYS A 182 -0.86 5.88 -0.66
N ASN A 183 -0.43 6.13 0.57
CA ASN A 183 -1.09 5.69 1.81
C ASN A 183 -1.46 4.20 1.82
N PRO A 184 -0.46 3.30 1.72
CA PRO A 184 -0.72 1.87 1.64
C PRO A 184 -1.34 1.34 2.95
N LYS A 185 -2.27 0.39 2.80
CA LYS A 185 -2.98 -0.31 3.86
C LYS A 185 -2.81 -1.81 3.68
N LEU A 186 -2.25 -2.47 4.69
CA LEU A 186 -2.12 -3.92 4.75
C LEU A 186 -3.27 -4.52 5.55
N GLU A 187 -3.87 -5.58 5.02
CA GLU A 187 -4.86 -6.40 5.73
C GLU A 187 -4.51 -7.88 5.54
N ILE A 188 -4.23 -8.59 6.64
CA ILE A 188 -4.00 -10.05 6.68
C ILE A 188 -5.08 -10.66 7.58
N ASN A 189 -5.73 -11.72 7.12
CA ASN A 189 -6.73 -12.45 7.89
C ASN A 189 -6.10 -13.61 8.68
N ALA A 190 -6.92 -14.30 9.48
CA ALA A 190 -6.47 -15.41 10.32
C ALA A 190 -5.98 -16.66 9.55
N SER A 191 -6.27 -16.78 8.25
CA SER A 191 -5.74 -17.86 7.39
C SER A 191 -4.43 -17.49 6.69
N GLY A 192 -3.86 -16.30 6.99
CA GLY A 192 -2.64 -15.81 6.36
C GLY A 192 -2.85 -15.31 4.92
N GLN A 193 -4.09 -15.07 4.51
CA GLN A 193 -4.43 -14.43 3.24
C GLN A 193 -4.62 -12.93 3.45
N GLY A 194 -4.27 -12.12 2.47
CA GLY A 194 -4.41 -10.68 2.61
C GLY A 194 -4.03 -9.86 1.40
N SER A 195 -3.99 -8.55 1.60
CA SER A 195 -3.65 -7.59 0.54
C SER A 195 -2.97 -6.34 1.08
N LEU A 196 -2.18 -5.71 0.20
CA LEU A 196 -1.73 -4.33 0.33
C LEU A 196 -2.53 -3.49 -0.67
N THR A 197 -3.42 -2.64 -0.16
CA THR A 197 -4.18 -1.68 -0.98
C THR A 197 -3.57 -0.29 -0.86
N ALA A 198 -3.74 0.55 -1.86
CA ALA A 198 -3.27 1.93 -1.84
C ALA A 198 -4.06 2.79 -2.83
N LEU A 199 -4.01 4.11 -2.66
CA LEU A 199 -4.36 5.02 -3.76
C LEU A 199 -3.22 4.99 -4.78
N VAL A 200 -3.56 4.72 -6.04
CA VAL A 200 -2.62 4.70 -7.15
C VAL A 200 -3.07 5.68 -8.21
N GLY A 201 -2.13 6.52 -8.63
CA GLY A 201 -2.27 7.45 -9.75
C GLY A 201 -0.99 7.42 -10.58
N GLY A 202 -0.98 8.16 -11.69
CA GLY A 202 0.14 8.11 -12.61
C GLY A 202 -0.08 8.95 -13.86
N ILE A 203 0.89 8.90 -14.75
CA ILE A 203 0.84 9.53 -16.05
C ILE A 203 0.66 8.45 -17.12
N LYS A 204 -0.41 8.59 -17.90
CA LYS A 204 -0.56 7.89 -19.17
C LYS A 204 0.29 8.56 -20.23
N SER A 205 0.98 7.73 -21.01
CA SER A 205 1.68 8.14 -22.22
C SER A 205 1.34 7.21 -23.38
N ASP A 206 1.87 7.50 -24.56
CA ASP A 206 1.71 6.70 -25.77
C ASP A 206 3.08 6.26 -26.28
N GLN A 207 3.18 5.02 -26.78
CA GLN A 207 4.45 4.48 -27.24
C GLN A 207 4.90 5.09 -28.58
N LEU A 208 3.94 5.48 -29.42
CA LEU A 208 4.20 6.14 -30.71
C LEU A 208 4.36 7.65 -30.55
N ASP A 209 3.74 8.24 -29.51
CA ASP A 209 3.90 9.63 -29.13
C ASP A 209 4.17 9.81 -27.62
N PRO A 210 5.43 9.69 -27.17
CA PRO A 210 5.80 9.82 -25.77
C PRO A 210 5.70 11.27 -25.24
N SER A 211 5.34 12.25 -26.09
CA SER A 211 5.03 13.61 -25.64
C SER A 211 3.67 13.70 -24.96
N ILE A 212 2.79 12.72 -25.19
CA ILE A 212 1.51 12.60 -24.51
C ILE A 212 1.76 12.30 -23.02
N ARG A 213 1.21 13.16 -22.16
CA ARG A 213 1.25 13.03 -20.71
C ARG A 213 -0.10 13.41 -20.13
N ILE A 214 -0.89 12.42 -19.76
CA ILE A 214 -2.22 12.61 -19.17
C ILE A 214 -2.20 12.07 -17.75
N THR A 215 -2.45 12.94 -16.77
CA THR A 215 -2.60 12.53 -15.37
C THR A 215 -3.86 11.70 -15.21
N LEU A 216 -3.70 10.48 -14.73
CA LEU A 216 -4.80 9.60 -14.33
C LEU A 216 -5.24 9.96 -12.90
N PRO A 217 -6.55 9.95 -12.62
CA PRO A 217 -7.04 10.19 -11.26
C PRO A 217 -6.61 9.07 -10.31
N ASP A 218 -6.25 9.44 -9.09
CA ASP A 218 -5.96 8.49 -8.02
C ASP A 218 -7.17 7.59 -7.74
N ARG A 219 -6.96 6.28 -7.63
CA ARG A 219 -7.99 5.33 -7.20
C ARG A 219 -7.41 4.23 -6.32
N THR A 220 -8.26 3.65 -5.47
CA THR A 220 -7.85 2.52 -4.63
C THR A 220 -7.66 1.29 -5.48
N VAL A 221 -6.48 0.68 -5.41
CA VAL A 221 -6.17 -0.61 -6.05
C VAL A 221 -5.50 -1.55 -5.06
N THR A 222 -5.65 -2.84 -5.29
CA THR A 222 -4.81 -3.87 -4.67
C THR A 222 -3.47 -3.88 -5.38
N VAL A 223 -2.41 -3.45 -4.69
CA VAL A 223 -1.03 -3.40 -5.22
C VAL A 223 -0.36 -4.76 -5.04
N ALA A 224 -0.65 -5.46 -3.95
CA ALA A 224 -0.14 -6.79 -3.66
C ALA A 224 -1.22 -7.66 -3.01
N SER A 225 -1.21 -8.95 -3.32
CA SER A 225 -1.98 -9.97 -2.62
C SER A 225 -1.03 -10.91 -1.90
N PHE A 226 -1.46 -11.51 -0.81
CA PHE A 226 -0.66 -12.44 -0.03
C PHE A 226 -1.43 -13.72 0.24
N THR A 227 -0.68 -14.83 0.28
CA THR A 227 -1.16 -16.13 0.73
C THR A 227 -0.12 -16.76 1.65
N GLY A 228 -0.55 -17.55 2.63
CA GLY A 228 0.35 -18.27 3.52
C GLY A 228 1.24 -17.37 4.39
N VAL A 229 0.82 -16.14 4.70
CA VAL A 229 1.53 -15.28 5.65
C VAL A 229 1.53 -15.97 7.01
N SER A 230 2.72 -16.23 7.53
CA SER A 230 2.94 -16.82 8.85
C SER A 230 3.88 -15.91 9.65
N GLY A 231 3.81 -16.02 10.98
CA GLY A 231 4.72 -15.28 11.87
C GLY A 231 4.32 -13.84 12.17
N ALA A 232 3.19 -13.35 11.66
CA ALA A 232 2.64 -12.01 11.95
C ALA A 232 2.12 -11.84 13.40
N ASN A 233 2.76 -12.47 14.39
CA ASN A 233 2.21 -12.64 15.74
C ASN A 233 3.09 -11.97 16.81
N SER A 234 4.30 -11.52 16.45
CA SER A 234 5.29 -10.98 17.40
C SER A 234 5.95 -9.70 16.91
N THR A 235 6.77 -9.78 15.85
CA THR A 235 7.66 -8.68 15.42
C THR A 235 7.46 -8.25 13.97
N GLY A 236 6.55 -8.89 13.25
CA GLY A 236 6.34 -8.69 11.82
C GLY A 236 6.44 -9.99 11.02
N PHE A 237 6.60 -9.88 9.71
CA PHE A 237 6.73 -11.03 8.82
C PHE A 237 7.49 -10.63 7.55
N THR A 238 8.02 -11.63 6.84
CA THR A 238 8.44 -11.46 5.44
C THR A 238 7.64 -12.43 4.59
N SER A 239 7.03 -11.91 3.53
CA SER A 239 6.26 -12.72 2.58
C SER A 239 6.44 -12.17 1.17
N THR A 240 6.47 -13.06 0.18
CA THR A 240 6.47 -12.68 -1.23
C THR A 240 5.01 -12.55 -1.68
N PRO A 241 4.57 -11.35 -2.12
CA PRO A 241 3.24 -11.19 -2.68
C PRO A 241 2.96 -12.20 -3.80
N THR A 242 1.72 -12.63 -3.95
CA THR A 242 1.32 -13.57 -5.00
C THR A 242 1.53 -12.95 -6.39
N TYR A 243 2.19 -13.71 -7.27
CA TYR A 243 2.30 -13.42 -8.70
C TYR A 243 2.19 -14.72 -9.49
N LEU A 244 3.01 -15.71 -9.14
CA LEU A 244 3.07 -17.00 -9.82
C LEU A 244 1.71 -17.71 -9.81
N GLY A 245 1.34 -18.28 -10.96
CA GLY A 245 0.05 -18.97 -11.14
C GLY A 245 -1.18 -18.06 -11.17
N THR A 246 -1.01 -16.73 -11.08
CA THR A 246 -2.13 -15.78 -11.10
C THR A 246 -2.54 -15.47 -12.53
N THR A 247 -3.81 -15.70 -12.85
CA THR A 247 -4.45 -15.31 -14.11
C THR A 247 -4.91 -13.85 -14.05
N VAL A 248 -4.96 -13.18 -15.19
CA VAL A 248 -5.56 -11.84 -15.32
C VAL A 248 -6.52 -11.78 -16.50
N THR A 249 -7.62 -11.05 -16.33
CA THR A 249 -8.56 -10.75 -17.40
C THR A 249 -8.09 -9.49 -18.12
N LEU A 250 -7.97 -9.55 -19.44
CA LEU A 250 -7.39 -8.47 -20.24
C LEU A 250 -8.37 -7.99 -21.31
N PRO A 251 -8.40 -6.68 -21.61
CA PRO A 251 -9.16 -6.15 -22.73
C PRO A 251 -8.56 -6.61 -24.06
N SER A 252 -9.34 -6.44 -25.14
CA SER A 252 -8.88 -6.73 -26.50
C SER A 252 -7.56 -6.02 -26.81
N GLY A 253 -6.65 -6.73 -27.48
CA GLY A 253 -5.29 -6.24 -27.78
C GLY A 253 -4.24 -6.56 -26.72
N TYR A 254 -4.62 -7.07 -25.55
CA TYR A 254 -3.72 -7.51 -24.50
C TYR A 254 -3.85 -9.02 -24.29
N VAL A 255 -2.72 -9.72 -24.13
CA VAL A 255 -2.70 -11.18 -23.98
C VAL A 255 -1.72 -11.58 -22.88
N GLN A 256 -2.21 -12.29 -21.87
CA GLN A 256 -1.38 -13.11 -20.99
C GLN A 256 -1.15 -14.41 -21.74
N VAL A 257 0.10 -14.69 -22.12
CA VAL A 257 0.39 -15.89 -22.92
C VAL A 257 0.10 -17.15 -22.13
N ALA A 258 -0.25 -18.25 -22.80
CA ALA A 258 -0.51 -19.51 -22.13
C ALA A 258 0.72 -19.99 -21.33
N GLN A 259 0.47 -20.60 -20.17
CA GLN A 259 1.52 -21.25 -19.39
C GLN A 259 2.05 -22.47 -20.16
N ASN A 260 3.37 -22.62 -20.20
CA ASN A 260 4.07 -23.78 -20.76
C ASN A 260 5.35 -24.05 -19.95
N SER A 261 6.06 -25.12 -20.30
CA SER A 261 7.28 -25.51 -19.60
C SER A 261 8.39 -24.44 -19.62
N GLY A 262 8.44 -23.61 -20.66
CA GLY A 262 9.44 -22.56 -20.80
C GLY A 262 9.18 -21.31 -19.95
N ASN A 263 7.93 -21.04 -19.57
CA ASN A 263 7.57 -19.87 -18.76
C ASN A 263 7.05 -20.20 -17.37
N ALA A 264 6.87 -21.49 -17.02
CA ALA A 264 6.20 -21.90 -15.78
C ALA A 264 6.82 -21.31 -14.50
N SER A 265 8.14 -21.08 -14.45
CA SER A 265 8.84 -20.53 -13.27
C SER A 265 8.55 -19.05 -13.01
N TYR A 266 8.03 -18.33 -13.99
CA TYR A 266 7.69 -16.90 -13.89
C TYR A 266 6.31 -16.59 -14.50
N TRP A 267 5.48 -17.61 -14.72
CA TRP A 267 4.15 -17.43 -15.27
C TRP A 267 3.20 -16.90 -14.20
N GLY A 268 2.54 -15.77 -14.45
CA GLY A 268 1.66 -15.16 -13.48
C GLY A 268 1.25 -13.73 -13.82
N SER A 269 0.71 -13.05 -12.82
CA SER A 269 0.22 -11.68 -12.92
C SER A 269 0.24 -10.98 -11.57
N TRP A 270 0.40 -9.66 -11.60
CA TRP A 270 0.03 -8.78 -10.51
C TRP A 270 -1.49 -8.77 -10.29
N PRO A 271 -2.01 -8.25 -9.16
CA PRO A 271 -3.44 -8.21 -8.90
C PRO A 271 -4.22 -7.48 -10.01
N GLN A 272 -5.43 -7.97 -10.32
CA GLN A 272 -6.26 -7.48 -11.42
C GLN A 272 -6.38 -5.95 -11.45
N SER A 273 -6.77 -5.32 -10.34
CA SER A 273 -6.94 -3.85 -10.26
C SER A 273 -5.67 -3.06 -10.53
N PHE A 274 -4.50 -3.65 -10.21
CA PHE A 274 -3.21 -3.03 -10.50
C PHE A 274 -2.87 -3.16 -11.99
N VAL A 275 -3.11 -4.33 -12.59
CA VAL A 275 -2.93 -4.51 -14.04
C VAL A 275 -3.86 -3.60 -14.83
N ASP A 276 -5.14 -3.48 -14.44
CA ASP A 276 -6.11 -2.60 -15.08
C ASP A 276 -5.64 -1.14 -15.06
N PHE A 277 -5.14 -0.67 -13.91
CA PHE A 277 -4.54 0.66 -13.80
C PHE A 277 -3.32 0.81 -14.72
N GLN A 278 -2.45 -0.18 -14.75
CA GLN A 278 -1.23 -0.10 -15.55
C GLN A 278 -1.51 -0.16 -17.05
N ILE A 279 -2.59 -0.83 -17.49
CA ILE A 279 -3.07 -0.77 -18.88
C ILE A 279 -3.41 0.68 -19.25
N GLU A 280 -4.08 1.42 -18.36
CA GLU A 280 -4.41 2.83 -18.61
C GLU A 280 -3.18 3.72 -18.71
N THR A 281 -2.10 3.41 -17.97
CA THR A 281 -0.81 4.13 -18.10
C THR A 281 -0.06 3.82 -19.40
N GLY A 282 -0.41 2.72 -20.08
CA GLY A 282 0.36 2.17 -21.22
C GLY A 282 1.40 1.11 -20.83
N ASN A 283 1.47 0.71 -19.55
CA ASN A 283 2.45 -0.24 -19.02
C ASN A 283 1.89 -1.66 -18.80
N GLY A 284 0.64 -1.95 -19.16
CA GLY A 284 -0.05 -3.20 -18.77
C GLY A 284 0.79 -4.47 -18.97
N ALA A 285 1.43 -4.61 -20.13
CA ALA A 285 2.26 -5.76 -20.48
C ALA A 285 3.48 -5.96 -19.57
N TYR A 286 3.84 -5.04 -18.67
CA TYR A 286 4.94 -5.24 -17.70
C TYR A 286 4.51 -5.89 -16.38
N TRP A 287 3.22 -6.20 -16.22
CA TRP A 287 2.65 -6.62 -14.95
C TRP A 287 1.93 -7.98 -15.00
N TYR A 288 2.12 -8.71 -16.10
CA TYR A 288 1.72 -10.10 -16.26
C TYR A 288 2.65 -10.78 -17.27
N THR A 289 2.62 -12.10 -17.37
CA THR A 289 3.40 -12.87 -18.36
C THR A 289 2.85 -12.62 -19.76
N SER A 290 3.45 -11.67 -20.47
CA SER A 290 2.97 -11.16 -21.76
C SER A 290 3.64 -11.84 -22.96
N GLY A 291 4.57 -12.76 -22.72
CA GLY A 291 5.45 -13.33 -23.75
C GLY A 291 6.67 -12.48 -24.06
N GLY A 292 6.92 -11.42 -23.28
CA GLY A 292 8.06 -10.53 -23.49
C GLY A 292 9.34 -11.04 -22.84
N ALA A 293 10.50 -10.60 -23.36
CA ALA A 293 11.81 -10.96 -22.78
C ALA A 293 11.99 -10.47 -21.31
N ALA A 294 11.17 -9.51 -20.88
CA ALA A 294 11.16 -8.98 -19.52
C ALA A 294 10.35 -9.86 -18.54
N ASP A 295 9.57 -10.83 -19.02
CA ASP A 295 8.67 -11.65 -18.18
C ASP A 295 9.34 -12.26 -16.94
N PRO A 296 10.58 -12.80 -17.00
CA PRO A 296 11.25 -13.36 -15.83
C PRO A 296 11.49 -12.36 -14.69
N LYS A 297 11.43 -11.05 -14.96
CA LYS A 297 11.73 -9.96 -14.00
C LYS A 297 10.48 -9.41 -13.29
N LYS A 298 9.30 -9.78 -13.78
CA LYS A 298 8.00 -9.28 -13.31
C LYS A 298 7.52 -9.88 -11.98
N PRO A 299 7.92 -11.11 -11.59
CA PRO A 299 7.55 -11.64 -10.28
C PRO A 299 7.87 -10.66 -9.16
N THR A 300 6.97 -10.63 -8.19
CA THR A 300 7.05 -9.82 -6.98
C THR A 300 8.26 -10.21 -6.16
N ALA A 301 8.91 -9.20 -5.57
CA ALA A 301 9.97 -9.41 -4.59
C ALA A 301 9.40 -9.56 -3.17
N PRO A 302 10.13 -10.18 -2.23
CA PRO A 302 9.73 -10.24 -0.83
C PRO A 302 9.44 -8.86 -0.23
N LEU A 303 8.34 -8.76 0.51
CA LEU A 303 7.98 -7.61 1.32
C LEU A 303 8.16 -7.98 2.79
N THR A 304 8.88 -7.15 3.53
CA THR A 304 9.10 -7.33 4.96
C THR A 304 8.32 -6.28 5.72
N VAL A 305 7.46 -6.71 6.64
CA VAL A 305 6.76 -5.88 7.61
C VAL A 305 7.43 -6.08 8.96
N ALA A 306 7.69 -5.00 9.70
CA ALA A 306 8.23 -5.06 11.05
C ALA A 306 7.47 -4.12 11.98
N TYR A 307 7.16 -4.57 13.19
CA TYR A 307 6.50 -3.76 14.22
C TYR A 307 6.86 -4.26 15.61
N ASN A 308 6.69 -3.39 16.59
CA ASN A 308 6.76 -3.75 18.01
C ASN A 308 5.33 -3.80 18.56
N ILE A 309 5.04 -4.83 19.35
CA ILE A 309 3.79 -4.94 20.09
C ILE A 309 3.98 -4.21 21.41
N ALA A 310 3.18 -3.18 21.66
CA ALA A 310 3.14 -2.54 22.97
C ALA A 310 2.74 -3.59 24.05
N PRO A 311 3.35 -3.54 25.26
CA PRO A 311 3.05 -4.47 26.34
C PRO A 311 1.55 -4.71 26.55
#